data_AF-A0A084A8M6-F1
#
_entry.id   AF-A0A084A8M6-F1
#
_cell.length_a   1.000
_cell.length_b   1.000
_cell.length_c   1.000
_cell.angle_alpha   90.00
_cell.angle_beta   90.00
_cell.angle_gamma   90.00
#
_symmetry.space_group_name_H-M   'P 1'
#
loop_
_entity.id
_entity.type
_entity.pdbx_description
1 polymer ?
#
loop_
_entity_poly.entity_id
_entity_poly.type
_entity_poly.pdbx_seq_one_letter_code
_entity_poly.pdbx_strand_id
1 'polypeptide(L)' 'RKALTAFDVISANDVIELSNELGINEDRLTYAVLEVISKRKNGGMA' A
#
# COMPACT_ATOMS: atom_id res chain seq x y z
N ARG A 1 17.21 15.82 3.93
CA ARG A 1 16.56 15.00 2.87
C ARG A 1 15.79 13.89 3.59
N LYS A 2 14.46 13.83 3.49
CA LYS A 2 13.68 12.76 4.13
C LYS A 2 13.82 11.51 3.26
N ALA A 3 14.14 10.35 3.85
CA ALA A 3 14.20 9.11 3.09
C ALA A 3 12.78 8.76 2.60
N LEU A 4 12.64 8.45 1.31
CA LEU A 4 11.42 7.87 0.78
C LEU A 4 11.38 6.40 1.19
N THR A 5 10.27 5.97 1.76
CA THR A 5 10.00 4.58 2.06
C THR A 5 9.35 3.92 0.84
N ALA A 6 9.35 2.58 0.77
CA ALA A 6 8.66 1.85 -0.30
C ALA A 6 7.17 2.27 -0.43
N PHE A 7 6.53 2.63 0.68
CA PHE A 7 5.14 3.10 0.72
C PHE A 7 4.94 4.52 0.19
N ASP A 8 6.01 5.31 0.10
CA ASP A 8 5.98 6.64 -0.53
C ASP A 8 6.15 6.56 -2.06
N VAL A 9 6.60 5.40 -2.57
CA VAL A 9 6.96 5.20 -3.99
C VAL A 9 6.02 4.23 -4.70
N ILE A 10 5.33 3.35 -3.96
CA ILE A 10 4.39 2.37 -4.54
C ILE A 10 3.26 3.08 -5.29
N SER A 11 3.03 2.66 -6.53
CA SER A 11 1.98 3.13 -7.42
C SER A 11 0.80 2.16 -7.47
N ALA A 12 -0.32 2.58 -8.06
CA ALA A 12 -1.47 1.69 -8.28
C ALA A 12 -1.10 0.47 -9.14
N ASN A 13 -0.22 0.64 -10.14
CA ASN A 13 0.19 -0.45 -11.03
C ASN A 13 0.97 -1.53 -10.27
N ASP A 14 1.84 -1.13 -9.33
CA ASP A 14 2.59 -2.07 -8.51
C ASP A 14 1.66 -2.93 -7.64
N VAL A 15 0.56 -2.34 -7.15
CA VAL A 15 -0.48 -3.05 -6.38
C VAL A 15 -1.24 -4.03 -7.27
N ILE A 16 -1.59 -3.63 -8.50
CA ILE A 16 -2.28 -4.48 -9.48
C ILE A 16 -1.40 -5.68 -9.84
N GLU A 17 -0.14 -5.44 -10.21
CA GLU A 17 0.81 -6.50 -10.56
C GLU A 17 0.99 -7.50 -9.41
N LEU A 18 1.17 -6.99 -8.18
CA LEU A 18 1.29 -7.83 -6.99
C LEU A 18 0.01 -8.63 -6.69
N SER A 19 -1.17 -8.03 -6.89
CA SER A 19 -2.44 -8.73 -6.69
C SER A 19 -2.59 -9.93 -7.63
N ASN A 20 -2.16 -9.77 -8.89
CA ASN A 20 -2.17 -10.84 -9.88
C ASN A 20 -1.14 -11.93 -9.56
N GLU A 21 0.09 -11.55 -9.19
CA GLU A 21 1.15 -12.49 -8.81
C GLU A 21 0.74 -13.36 -7.61
N LEU A 22 0.08 -12.75 -6.62
CA LEU A 22 -0.37 -13.43 -5.41
C LEU A 22 -1.73 -14.14 -5.57
N GLY A 23 -2.45 -13.93 -6.67
CA GLY A 23 -3.81 -14.43 -6.86
C GLY A 23 -4.81 -13.86 -5.84
N ILE A 24 -4.57 -12.64 -5.36
CA ILE A 24 -5.42 -11.93 -4.39
C ILE A 24 -6.29 -10.93 -5.13
N ASN A 25 -7.54 -10.75 -4.69
CA ASN A 25 -8.41 -9.72 -5.24
C ASN A 25 -7.78 -8.31 -5.12
N GLU A 26 -7.72 -7.61 -6.24
CA GLU A 26 -7.10 -6.29 -6.38
C GLU A 26 -7.68 -5.24 -5.43
N ASP A 27 -9.02 -5.18 -5.31
CA ASP A 27 -9.68 -4.22 -4.42
C ASP A 27 -9.25 -4.45 -2.97
N ARG A 28 -9.25 -5.71 -2.52
CA ARG A 28 -8.81 -6.07 -1.17
C ARG A 28 -7.38 -5.64 -0.90
N LEU A 29 -6.46 -5.86 -1.84
CA LEU A 29 -5.07 -5.47 -1.67
C LEU A 29 -4.91 -3.95 -1.66
N THR A 30 -5.61 -3.25 -2.55
CA THR A 30 -5.63 -1.78 -2.62
C THR A 30 -6.12 -1.18 -1.31
N TYR A 31 -7.24 -1.65 -0.76
CA TYR A 31 -7.76 -1.18 0.53
C TYR A 31 -6.78 -1.44 1.67
N ALA A 32 -6.17 -2.62 1.73
CA ALA A 32 -5.19 -2.95 2.77
C ALA A 32 -3.96 -2.02 2.72
N VAL A 33 -3.45 -1.74 1.51
CA VAL A 33 -2.31 -0.81 1.33
C VAL A 33 -2.69 0.61 1.75
N LEU A 34 -3.86 1.11 1.34
CA LEU A 34 -4.36 2.42 1.72
C LEU A 34 -4.53 2.55 3.24
N GLU A 35 -5.05 1.50 3.90
CA GLU A 35 -5.22 1.46 5.34
C GLU A 35 -3.86 1.56 6.07
N VAL A 36 -2.86 0.80 5.63
CA VAL A 36 -1.50 0.83 6.21
C VAL A 36 -0.84 2.21 6.02
N ILE A 37 -0.98 2.82 4.83
CA ILE A 37 -0.47 4.17 4.55
C ILE A 37 -1.15 5.19 5.45
N SER A 38 -2.49 5.12 5.55
CA SER A 38 -3.30 6.01 6.39
C SER A 38 -2.88 5.90 7.87
N LYS A 39 -2.73 4.68 8.39
CA LYS A 39 -2.26 4.42 9.76
C LYS A 39 -0.89 5.04 10.02
N ARG A 40 0.07 4.90 9.10
CA ARG A 40 1.40 5.52 9.26
C ARG A 40 1.37 7.04 9.22
N LYS A 41 0.60 7.63 8.30
CA LYS A 41 0.46 9.09 8.23
C LYS A 41 -0.16 9.67 9.49
N ASN A 42 -1.09 8.93 10.10
CA ASN A 42 -1.86 9.38 11.25
C ASN A 42 -1.30 8.89 12.61
N GLY A 43 -0.07 8.36 12.65
CA GLY A 43 0.59 8.02 13.92
C GLY A 43 0.13 6.71 14.58
N GLY A 44 -0.52 5.81 13.85
CA GLY A 44 -0.76 4.43 14.29
C GLY A 44 -1.84 4.26 15.35
N MET A 45 -2.96 4.98 15.28
CA MET A 45 -4.11 4.63 16.10
C MET A 45 -4.80 3.38 15.54
N ALA A 46 -4.42 2.23 16.13
CA ALA A 46 -5.24 1.03 16.22
C ALA A 46 -6.13 1.13 17.47
#